data_AF-A0A7S1YNN8-F1
#
_entry.id   AF-A0A7S1YNN8-F1
#
_cell.length_a   1.000
_cell.length_b   1.000
_cell.length_c   1.000
_cell.angle_alpha   90.00
_cell.angle_beta   90.00
_cell.angle_gamma   90.00
#
_symmetry.space_group_name_H-M   'P 1'
#
loop_
_entity.id
_entity.type
_entity.pdbx_description
1 polymer ?
#
loop_
_entity_poly.entity_id
_entity_poly.type
_entity_poly.pdbx_seq_one_letter_code
_entity_poly.pdbx_strand_id
1 'polypeptide(L)'
;MTTAKTTDLPNTVPDVGEMDVVCGRGKLCHSHPGNRYFRSLIEANLEEFKKASSKVEKSIVVSQIVNAVREKGDFYRQDSTTKNWYQVSDRVAREKTGAHLRDALSDQYKSSSQAKRKRRKVESIQEHEELKKFIAKNAEITAMMTNLTRTVSDDLPDKHVLNLFEQTQAAMLTELKRSESGYQFQTQLRRSVSEGGVAQATKRKAQTDAPEDEVIPCAPTMKRAVTMNDDDIKKRCFV
;
A
#
# COMPACT_ATOMS: atom_id res chain seq x y z
N MET A 1 8.36 -48.27 -9.78
CA MET A 1 7.55 -47.25 -9.07
C MET A 1 8.37 -46.67 -7.94
N THR A 2 8.93 -45.47 -8.11
CA THR A 2 9.17 -44.50 -7.03
C THR A 2 9.55 -43.16 -7.64
N THR A 3 8.94 -42.11 -7.11
CA THR A 3 8.73 -40.80 -7.72
C THR A 3 9.75 -39.75 -7.27
N ALA A 4 10.12 -38.89 -8.22
CA ALA A 4 10.49 -37.46 -8.15
C ALA A 4 11.30 -36.93 -6.95
N LYS A 5 12.43 -36.29 -7.28
CA LYS A 5 12.92 -35.11 -6.56
C LYS A 5 13.17 -34.00 -7.58
N THR A 6 12.26 -33.02 -7.59
CA THR A 6 12.36 -31.75 -8.32
C THR A 6 13.68 -31.08 -7.94
N THR A 7 14.61 -31.02 -8.88
CA THR A 7 15.82 -30.21 -8.75
C THR A 7 15.45 -28.75 -8.95
N ASP A 8 15.52 -28.00 -7.86
CA ASP A 8 15.40 -26.56 -7.80
C ASP A 8 16.39 -25.90 -8.78
N LEU A 9 15.85 -25.02 -9.63
CA LEU A 9 16.61 -24.23 -10.58
C LEU A 9 17.63 -23.35 -9.83
N PRO A 10 18.86 -23.16 -10.35
CA PRO A 10 19.81 -22.22 -9.77
C PRO A 10 19.27 -20.80 -9.92
N ASN A 11 18.70 -20.26 -8.84
CA ASN A 11 18.26 -18.85 -8.74
C ASN A 11 19.42 -17.88 -8.52
N THR A 12 20.67 -18.36 -8.56
CA THR A 12 21.87 -17.58 -8.38
C THR A 12 22.37 -17.07 -9.72
N VAL A 13 22.53 -15.75 -9.82
CA VAL A 13 23.17 -15.09 -10.95
C VAL A 13 24.61 -15.63 -11.03
N PRO A 14 25.04 -16.27 -12.13
CA PRO A 14 26.23 -17.13 -12.16
C PRO A 14 27.58 -16.43 -11.95
N ASP A 15 27.59 -15.11 -11.74
CA ASP A 15 28.81 -14.28 -11.63
C ASP A 15 28.75 -13.27 -10.48
N VAL A 16 27.70 -13.33 -9.65
CA VAL A 16 27.45 -12.37 -8.57
C VAL A 16 27.35 -13.15 -7.27
N GLY A 17 28.17 -12.80 -6.29
CA GLY A 17 28.21 -13.44 -4.97
C GLY A 17 26.93 -13.21 -4.18
N GLU A 18 26.69 -14.03 -3.16
CA GLU A 18 25.44 -13.98 -2.39
C GLU A 18 25.20 -12.64 -1.68
N MET A 19 26.28 -11.96 -1.29
CA MET A 19 26.23 -10.68 -0.58
C MET A 19 26.25 -9.47 -1.51
N ASP A 20 26.35 -9.69 -2.81
CA ASP A 20 26.43 -8.62 -3.80
C ASP A 20 25.06 -8.02 -4.12
N VAL A 21 25.09 -6.71 -4.38
CA VAL A 21 23.91 -5.90 -4.64
C VAL A 21 23.67 -5.82 -6.14
N VAL A 22 22.67 -6.55 -6.60
CA VAL A 22 22.24 -6.58 -8.00
C VAL A 22 21.44 -5.31 -8.34
N CYS A 23 22.06 -4.43 -9.12
CA CYS A 23 21.50 -3.21 -9.68
C CYS A 23 20.72 -3.51 -10.96
N GLY A 24 19.48 -3.97 -10.80
CA GLY A 24 18.58 -4.25 -11.92
C GLY A 24 17.12 -3.98 -11.58
N ARG A 25 16.23 -4.16 -12.57
CA ARG A 25 14.78 -4.11 -12.40
C ARG A 25 14.22 -5.54 -12.50
N GLY A 26 13.28 -5.88 -11.63
CA GLY A 26 12.56 -7.17 -11.68
C GLY A 26 12.54 -7.92 -10.35
N LYS A 27 11.75 -9.01 -10.32
CA LYS A 27 11.52 -9.82 -9.12
C LYS A 27 12.77 -10.59 -8.68
N LEU A 28 13.55 -11.11 -9.63
CA LEU A 28 14.78 -11.86 -9.37
C LEU A 28 15.82 -10.97 -8.66
N CYS A 29 16.06 -9.77 -9.19
CA CYS A 29 16.93 -8.81 -8.52
C CYS A 29 16.39 -8.45 -7.14
N HIS A 30 15.09 -8.20 -7.00
CA HIS A 30 14.51 -7.85 -5.71
C HIS A 30 14.71 -8.94 -4.65
N SER A 31 14.59 -10.22 -5.01
CA SER A 31 14.70 -11.35 -4.08
C SER A 31 16.15 -11.71 -3.69
N HIS A 32 17.14 -11.15 -4.39
CA HIS A 32 18.56 -11.49 -4.18
C HIS A 32 19.00 -11.24 -2.72
N PRO A 33 19.77 -12.15 -2.10
CA PRO A 33 20.25 -11.99 -0.72
C PRO A 33 20.94 -10.66 -0.44
N GLY A 34 21.91 -10.25 -1.26
CA GLY A 34 22.55 -8.93 -1.12
C GLY A 34 21.58 -7.75 -1.24
N ASN A 35 20.54 -7.86 -2.07
CA ASN A 35 19.51 -6.82 -2.17
C ASN A 35 18.54 -6.80 -0.98
N ARG A 36 18.39 -7.90 -0.24
CA ARG A 36 17.67 -7.90 1.05
C ARG A 36 18.53 -7.21 2.11
N TYR A 37 19.81 -7.58 2.21
CA TYR A 37 20.75 -6.97 3.15
C TYR A 37 20.87 -5.45 2.94
N PHE A 38 21.01 -5.02 1.68
CA PHE A 38 21.04 -3.62 1.29
C PHE A 38 19.80 -2.85 1.77
N ARG A 39 18.60 -3.44 1.65
CA ARG A 39 17.36 -2.81 2.14
C ARG A 39 17.33 -2.71 3.66
N SER A 40 17.81 -3.73 4.37
CA SER A 40 17.95 -3.67 5.83
C SER A 40 18.92 -2.57 6.28
N LEU A 41 20.03 -2.37 5.56
CA LEU A 41 20.96 -1.26 5.81
C LEU A 41 20.29 0.11 5.60
N ILE A 42 19.50 0.25 4.53
CA ILE A 42 18.74 1.47 4.27
C ILE A 42 17.76 1.76 5.40
N GLU A 43 17.01 0.75 5.85
CA GLU A 43 16.04 0.90 6.96
C GLU A 43 16.73 1.30 8.26
N ALA A 44 17.90 0.72 8.58
CA ALA A 44 18.66 1.06 9.78
C ALA A 44 19.19 2.51 9.77
N ASN A 45 19.61 3.01 8.61
CA ASN A 45 20.19 4.36 8.45
C ASN A 45 19.14 5.42 8.06
N LEU A 46 17.87 5.03 7.91
CA LEU A 46 16.80 5.91 7.42
C LEU A 46 16.54 7.08 8.38
N GLU A 47 16.53 6.81 9.69
CA GLU A 47 16.29 7.83 10.71
C GLU A 47 17.44 8.85 10.79
N GLU A 48 18.69 8.42 10.57
CA GLU A 48 19.83 9.32 10.48
C GLU A 48 19.74 10.20 9.23
N PHE A 49 19.42 9.60 8.08
CA PHE A 49 19.21 10.34 6.83
C PHE A 49 18.05 11.36 6.92
N LYS A 50 17.02 11.05 7.71
CA LYS A 50 15.88 11.94 7.97
C LYS A 50 16.22 13.11 8.88
N LYS A 51 17.07 12.88 9.89
CA LYS A 51 17.57 13.92 10.80
C LYS A 51 18.55 14.87 10.12
N ALA A 52 19.29 14.38 9.13
CA ALA A 52 20.23 15.18 8.36
C ALA A 52 19.50 16.34 7.64
N SER A 53 19.94 17.58 7.91
CA SER A 53 19.38 18.79 7.31
C SER A 53 20.17 19.20 6.08
N SER A 54 21.50 19.03 6.13
CA SER A 54 22.42 19.47 5.10
C SER A 54 22.62 18.43 4.00
N LYS A 55 22.91 18.91 2.78
CA LYS A 55 23.28 18.05 1.64
C LYS A 55 24.56 17.26 1.93
N VAL A 56 25.49 17.83 2.71
CA VAL A 56 26.75 17.19 3.08
C VAL A 56 26.48 16.02 4.02
N GLU A 57 25.71 16.24 5.09
CA GLU A 57 25.31 15.19 6.05
C GLU A 57 24.60 14.02 5.34
N LYS A 58 23.64 14.33 4.45
CA LYS A 58 22.96 13.31 3.63
C LYS A 58 23.94 12.51 2.77
N SER A 59 24.96 13.17 2.21
CA SER A 59 25.99 12.49 1.43
C SER A 59 26.87 11.59 2.30
N ILE A 60 27.14 11.96 3.56
CA ILE A 60 27.92 11.14 4.50
C ILE A 60 27.18 9.84 4.79
N VAL A 61 25.88 9.91 5.12
CA VAL A 61 25.04 8.72 5.37
C VAL A 61 25.00 7.80 4.14
N VAL A 62 24.86 8.37 2.94
CA VAL A 62 24.90 7.59 1.69
C VAL A 62 26.25 6.89 1.51
N SER A 63 27.36 7.59 1.77
CA SER A 63 28.71 6.99 1.67
C SER A 63 28.92 5.89 2.71
N GLN A 64 28.43 6.06 3.94
CA GLN A 64 28.50 5.03 4.98
C GLN A 64 27.78 3.75 4.56
N ILE A 65 26.58 3.87 3.99
CA ILE A 65 25.82 2.70 3.49
C ILE A 65 26.57 2.01 2.35
N VAL A 66 27.11 2.78 1.38
CA VAL A 66 27.88 2.21 0.26
C VAL A 66 29.12 1.48 0.77
N ASN A 67 29.84 2.04 1.74
CA ASN A 67 31.00 1.40 2.35
C ASN A 67 30.62 0.12 3.10
N ALA A 68 29.53 0.13 3.88
CA ALA A 68 29.03 -1.04 4.60
C ALA A 68 28.56 -2.18 3.68
N VAL A 69 28.11 -1.85 2.46
CA VAL A 69 27.87 -2.85 1.41
C VAL A 69 29.20 -3.40 0.90
N ARG A 70 30.15 -2.51 0.58
CA ARG A 70 31.48 -2.84 0.05
C ARG A 70 32.35 -3.70 0.96
N GLU A 71 32.11 -3.67 2.26
CA GLU A 71 32.77 -4.55 3.21
C GLU A 71 32.39 -6.03 3.06
N LYS A 72 31.19 -6.32 2.53
CA LYS A 72 30.65 -7.69 2.43
C LYS A 72 30.40 -8.18 1.00
N GLY A 73 30.27 -7.27 0.04
CA GLY A 73 30.03 -7.56 -1.37
C GLY A 73 30.16 -6.27 -2.18
N ASP A 74 29.76 -6.25 -3.44
CA ASP A 74 29.76 -5.01 -4.24
C ASP A 74 28.48 -4.82 -5.04
N PHE A 75 28.37 -3.67 -5.70
CA PHE A 75 27.27 -3.33 -6.59
C PHE A 75 27.56 -3.85 -7.99
N TYR A 76 26.68 -4.70 -8.52
CA TYR A 76 26.80 -5.25 -9.86
C TYR A 76 25.62 -4.86 -10.73
N ARG A 77 25.85 -4.54 -12.00
CA ARG A 77 24.81 -4.26 -12.97
C ARG A 77 24.98 -5.18 -14.17
N GLN A 78 23.86 -5.68 -14.69
CA GLN A 78 23.86 -6.43 -15.93
C GLN A 78 23.78 -5.46 -17.10
N ASP A 79 24.64 -5.66 -18.09
CA ASP A 79 24.51 -4.99 -19.37
C ASP A 79 23.33 -5.57 -20.17
N SER A 80 22.53 -4.70 -20.77
CA SER A 80 21.36 -5.11 -21.56
C SER A 80 21.75 -5.84 -22.83
N THR A 81 22.90 -5.49 -23.41
CA THR A 81 23.35 -5.95 -24.73
C THR A 81 24.18 -7.21 -24.61
N THR A 82 25.26 -7.18 -23.82
CA THR A 82 26.18 -8.32 -23.67
C THR A 82 25.69 -9.36 -22.66
N LYS A 83 24.67 -9.03 -21.84
CA LYS A 83 24.20 -9.85 -20.70
C LYS A 83 25.25 -10.14 -19.63
N ASN A 84 26.42 -9.51 -19.73
CA ASN A 84 27.50 -9.63 -18.76
C ASN A 84 27.26 -8.75 -17.54
N TRP A 85 27.82 -9.17 -16.42
CA TRP A 85 27.79 -8.43 -15.17
C TRP A 85 29.05 -7.59 -15.03
N TYR A 86 28.90 -6.36 -14.56
CA TYR A 86 30.02 -5.48 -14.29
C TYR A 86 29.87 -4.81 -12.94
N GLN A 87 31.01 -4.62 -12.29
CA GLN A 87 31.12 -3.86 -11.06
C GLN A 87 30.76 -2.40 -11.32
N VAL A 88 29.93 -1.84 -10.46
CA VAL A 88 29.36 -0.51 -10.60
C VAL A 88 30.26 0.52 -9.93
N SER A 89 30.42 1.68 -10.56
CA SER A 89 31.20 2.78 -10.00
C SER A 89 30.52 3.41 -8.78
N ASP A 90 31.31 4.04 -7.91
CA ASP A 90 30.83 4.72 -6.70
C ASP A 90 29.73 5.74 -6.95
N ARG A 91 29.78 6.42 -8.10
CA ARG A 91 28.76 7.39 -8.47
C ARG A 91 27.39 6.74 -8.58
N VAL A 92 27.31 5.61 -9.28
CA VAL A 92 26.04 4.91 -9.53
C VAL A 92 25.57 4.18 -8.27
N ALA A 93 26.50 3.63 -7.47
CA ALA A 93 26.18 3.03 -6.17
C ALA A 93 25.55 4.04 -5.20
N ARG A 94 26.13 5.25 -5.10
CA ARG A 94 25.56 6.35 -4.30
C ARG A 94 24.22 6.83 -4.82
N GLU A 95 24.06 6.94 -6.14
CA GLU A 95 22.79 7.34 -6.75
C GLU A 95 21.68 6.33 -6.45
N LYS A 96 21.96 5.03 -6.61
CA LYS A 96 21.04 3.95 -6.25
C LYS A 96 20.66 4.04 -4.78
N THR A 97 21.63 4.15 -3.89
CA THR A 97 21.41 4.26 -2.44
C THR A 97 20.55 5.48 -2.09
N GLY A 98 20.88 6.64 -2.66
CA GLY A 98 20.10 7.86 -2.46
C GLY A 98 18.67 7.76 -2.99
N ALA A 99 18.45 7.08 -4.13
CA ALA A 99 17.11 6.83 -4.66
C ALA A 99 16.29 5.97 -3.69
N HIS A 100 16.87 4.87 -3.20
CA HIS A 100 16.19 4.00 -2.23
C HIS A 100 15.87 4.71 -0.91
N LEU A 101 16.76 5.56 -0.39
CA LEU A 101 16.49 6.37 0.81
C LEU A 101 15.34 7.34 0.60
N ARG A 102 15.29 8.03 -0.56
CA ARG A 102 14.19 8.96 -0.89
C ARG A 102 12.86 8.22 -1.04
N ASP A 103 12.86 7.06 -1.69
CA ASP A 103 11.67 6.24 -1.88
C ASP A 103 11.14 5.73 -0.52
N ALA A 104 12.05 5.24 0.34
CA ALA A 104 11.71 4.77 1.68
C ALA A 104 11.10 5.88 2.56
N LEU A 105 11.61 7.11 2.47
CA LEU A 105 11.00 8.27 3.13
C LEU A 105 9.62 8.62 2.57
N SER A 106 9.44 8.54 1.25
CA SER A 106 8.16 8.84 0.61
C SER A 106 7.06 7.86 1.04
N ASP A 107 7.42 6.60 1.30
CA ASP A 107 6.52 5.56 1.78
C ASP A 107 6.00 5.83 3.21
N GLN A 108 6.76 6.55 4.04
CA GLN A 108 6.35 6.88 5.40
C GLN A 108 5.24 7.94 5.46
N TYR A 109 5.07 8.75 4.41
CA TYR A 109 4.06 9.82 4.45
C TYR A 109 2.66 9.25 4.23
N LYS A 110 1.73 9.54 5.16
CA LYS A 110 0.35 8.99 5.16
C LYS A 110 -0.43 9.24 3.87
N SER A 111 -0.07 10.25 3.08
CA SER A 111 -0.73 10.57 1.80
C SER A 111 -0.07 9.93 0.57
N SER A 112 1.06 9.23 0.73
CA SER A 112 1.78 8.62 -0.40
C SER A 112 0.92 7.58 -1.10
N SER A 113 1.03 7.51 -2.43
CA SER A 113 0.28 6.56 -3.24
C SER A 113 0.55 5.11 -2.82
N GLN A 114 1.77 4.82 -2.37
CA GLN A 114 2.15 3.51 -1.85
C GLN A 114 1.48 3.20 -0.52
N ALA A 115 1.46 4.13 0.44
CA ALA A 115 0.75 3.95 1.72
C ALA A 115 -0.75 3.74 1.51
N LYS A 116 -1.37 4.52 0.61
CA LYS A 116 -2.78 4.35 0.22
C LYS A 116 -3.04 2.97 -0.40
N ARG A 117 -2.16 2.50 -1.30
CA ARG A 117 -2.28 1.17 -1.92
C ARG A 117 -2.15 0.04 -0.90
N LYS A 118 -1.20 0.14 0.05
CA LYS A 118 -1.03 -0.82 1.14
C LYS A 118 -2.31 -0.91 1.99
N ARG A 119 -2.90 0.22 2.39
CA ARG A 119 -4.16 0.26 3.15
C ARG A 119 -5.33 -0.40 2.42
N ARG A 120 -5.56 -0.01 1.16
CA ARG A 120 -6.64 -0.60 0.33
C ARG A 120 -6.50 -2.11 0.18
N LYS A 121 -5.27 -2.62 0.10
CA LYS A 121 -5.03 -4.07 0.04
C LYS A 121 -5.39 -4.76 1.34
N VAL A 122 -5.04 -4.18 2.49
CA VAL A 122 -5.41 -4.71 3.81
C VAL A 122 -6.92 -4.69 4.00
N GLU A 123 -7.57 -3.57 3.67
CA GLU A 123 -9.02 -3.41 3.73
C GLU A 123 -9.74 -4.45 2.85
N SER A 124 -9.32 -4.61 1.60
CA SER A 124 -9.87 -5.63 0.70
C SER A 124 -9.68 -7.07 1.21
N ILE A 125 -8.53 -7.38 1.83
CA ILE A 125 -8.31 -8.71 2.45
C ILE A 125 -9.27 -8.90 3.62
N GLN A 126 -9.45 -7.88 4.45
CA GLN A 126 -10.34 -7.94 5.60
C GLN A 126 -11.80 -8.10 5.18
N GLU A 127 -12.25 -7.33 4.19
CA GLU A 127 -13.59 -7.46 3.59
C GLU A 127 -13.82 -8.86 3.04
N HIS A 128 -12.82 -9.43 2.35
CA HIS A 128 -12.92 -10.78 1.80
C HIS A 128 -13.02 -11.86 2.89
N GLU A 129 -12.27 -11.71 3.98
CA GLU A 129 -12.35 -12.62 5.13
C GLU A 129 -13.70 -12.51 5.86
N GLU A 130 -14.23 -11.30 6.03
CA GLU A 130 -15.57 -11.11 6.60
C GLU A 130 -16.66 -11.71 5.70
N LEU A 131 -16.54 -11.55 4.38
CA LEU A 131 -17.46 -12.17 3.42
C LEU A 131 -17.42 -13.70 3.49
N LYS A 132 -16.24 -14.32 3.61
CA LYS A 132 -16.12 -15.78 3.79
C LYS A 132 -16.81 -16.26 5.05
N LYS A 133 -16.63 -15.56 6.18
CA LYS A 133 -17.30 -15.91 7.45
C LYS A 133 -18.81 -15.86 7.31
N PHE A 134 -19.33 -14.84 6.62
CA PHE A 134 -20.76 -14.71 6.36
C PHE A 134 -21.30 -15.85 5.50
N ILE A 135 -20.61 -16.20 4.41
CA ILE A 135 -21.00 -17.32 3.53
C ILE A 135 -21.01 -18.64 4.30
N ALA A 136 -20.00 -18.90 5.14
CA ALA A 136 -19.91 -20.11 5.95
C ALA A 136 -21.11 -20.25 6.91
N LYS A 137 -21.48 -19.18 7.61
CA LYS A 137 -22.65 -19.17 8.50
C LYS A 137 -23.96 -19.44 7.75
N ASN A 138 -24.14 -18.86 6.57
CA ASN A 138 -25.34 -19.10 5.77
C ASN A 138 -25.41 -20.53 5.21
N ALA A 139 -24.27 -21.14 4.92
CA ALA A 139 -24.20 -22.54 4.54
C ALA A 139 -24.61 -23.47 5.70
N GLU A 140 -24.22 -23.16 6.94
CA GLU A 140 -24.65 -23.89 8.14
C GLU A 140 -26.17 -23.82 8.34
N ILE A 141 -26.77 -22.64 8.18
CA ILE A 141 -28.22 -22.45 8.26
C ILE A 141 -28.93 -23.25 7.17
N THR A 142 -28.40 -23.24 5.95
CA THR A 142 -28.96 -24.00 4.82
C THR A 142 -28.90 -25.51 5.11
N ALA A 143 -27.77 -26.01 5.62
CA ALA A 143 -27.62 -27.40 6.02
C ALA A 143 -28.63 -27.78 7.12
N MET A 144 -28.79 -26.92 8.12
CA MET A 144 -29.78 -27.11 9.19
C MET A 144 -31.21 -27.15 8.63
N MET A 145 -31.57 -26.23 7.73
CA MET A 145 -32.87 -26.25 7.05
C MET A 145 -33.07 -27.52 6.25
N THR A 146 -32.08 -27.96 5.45
CA THR A 146 -32.21 -29.19 4.67
C THR A 146 -32.38 -30.42 5.55
N ASN A 147 -31.70 -30.48 6.70
CA ASN A 147 -31.86 -31.57 7.67
C ASN A 147 -33.26 -31.55 8.31
N LEU A 148 -33.77 -30.37 8.71
CA LEU A 148 -35.14 -30.22 9.21
C LEU A 148 -36.17 -30.65 8.17
N THR A 149 -36.03 -30.20 6.92
CA THR A 149 -36.90 -30.61 5.81
C THR A 149 -36.82 -32.12 5.55
N ARG A 150 -35.65 -32.74 5.71
CA ARG A 150 -35.48 -34.20 5.52
C ARG A 150 -36.03 -35.03 6.66
N THR A 151 -36.09 -34.49 7.88
CA THR A 151 -36.80 -35.14 9.00
C THR A 151 -38.31 -35.06 8.87
N VAL A 152 -38.80 -34.15 8.01
CA VAL A 152 -40.20 -34.11 7.58
C VAL A 152 -40.32 -34.92 6.30
N SER A 153 -40.44 -36.24 6.40
CA SER A 153 -40.89 -37.07 5.27
C SER A 153 -42.04 -37.97 5.69
N ASP A 154 -43.17 -37.72 5.03
CA ASP A 154 -44.31 -38.54 4.61
C ASP A 154 -45.39 -39.09 5.57
N ASP A 155 -45.32 -38.98 6.89
CA ASP A 155 -46.41 -39.48 7.76
C ASP A 155 -46.86 -38.55 8.92
N LEU A 156 -46.77 -37.22 8.75
CA LEU A 156 -47.39 -36.29 9.71
C LEU A 156 -48.42 -35.38 9.04
N PRO A 157 -49.64 -35.24 9.61
CA PRO A 157 -50.72 -34.47 9.01
C PRO A 157 -50.28 -33.02 8.81
N ASP A 158 -50.50 -32.48 7.61
CA ASP A 158 -50.07 -31.17 7.09
C ASP A 158 -50.14 -30.02 8.10
N LYS A 159 -51.14 -30.04 8.99
CA LYS A 159 -51.33 -29.04 10.05
C LYS A 159 -50.17 -28.95 11.05
N HIS A 160 -49.45 -30.04 11.28
CA HIS A 160 -48.32 -30.09 12.20
C HIS A 160 -47.03 -29.57 11.55
N VAL A 161 -46.83 -29.90 10.27
CA VAL A 161 -45.70 -29.39 9.47
C VAL A 161 -45.82 -27.88 9.28
N LEU A 162 -47.03 -27.38 8.99
CA LEU A 162 -47.30 -25.94 8.87
C LEU A 162 -47.07 -25.21 10.20
N ASN A 163 -47.50 -25.77 11.34
CA ASN A 163 -47.21 -25.18 12.65
C ASN A 163 -45.71 -25.17 12.97
N LEU A 164 -44.98 -26.24 12.65
CA LEU A 164 -43.54 -26.31 12.90
C LEU A 164 -42.78 -25.30 12.02
N PHE A 165 -43.24 -25.11 10.79
CA PHE A 165 -42.70 -24.11 9.86
C PHE A 165 -43.02 -22.68 10.35
N GLU A 166 -44.23 -22.42 10.82
CA GLU A 166 -44.63 -21.12 11.35
C GLU A 166 -43.90 -20.77 12.65
N GLN A 167 -43.69 -21.74 13.54
CA GLN A 167 -42.89 -21.57 14.76
C GLN A 167 -41.40 -21.33 14.46
N THR A 168 -40.83 -22.07 13.50
CA THR A 168 -39.42 -21.88 13.11
C THR A 168 -39.21 -20.57 12.35
N GLN A 169 -40.15 -20.15 11.50
CA GLN A 169 -40.13 -18.82 10.89
C GLN A 169 -40.23 -17.70 11.92
N ALA A 170 -41.11 -17.84 12.93
CA ALA A 170 -41.21 -16.88 14.02
C ALA A 170 -39.90 -16.79 14.84
N ALA A 171 -39.25 -17.93 15.12
CA ALA A 171 -37.98 -17.97 15.82
C ALA A 171 -36.84 -17.29 15.02
N MET A 172 -36.72 -17.58 13.72
CA MET A 172 -35.75 -16.89 12.85
C MET A 172 -36.00 -15.39 12.75
N LEU A 173 -37.27 -14.96 12.60
CA LEU A 173 -37.63 -13.54 12.56
C LEU A 173 -37.32 -12.82 13.87
N THR A 174 -37.50 -13.50 15.01
CA THR A 174 -37.17 -12.93 16.33
C THR A 174 -35.67 -12.73 16.45
N GLU A 175 -34.87 -13.67 15.96
CA GLU A 175 -33.41 -13.58 16.03
C GLU A 175 -32.80 -12.60 15.02
N LEU A 176 -33.43 -12.45 13.85
CA LEU A 176 -33.11 -11.39 12.90
C LEU A 176 -33.50 -10.01 13.45
N LYS A 177 -34.67 -9.85 14.09
CA LYS A 177 -35.06 -8.59 14.78
C LYS A 177 -34.18 -8.28 15.99
N ARG A 178 -33.68 -9.30 16.69
CA ARG A 178 -32.65 -9.13 17.73
C ARG A 178 -31.36 -8.59 17.14
N SER A 179 -31.00 -9.02 15.92
CA SER A 179 -29.86 -8.50 15.16
C SER A 179 -30.08 -7.10 14.53
N GLU A 180 -31.34 -6.66 14.34
CA GLU A 180 -31.66 -5.29 13.89
C GLU A 180 -31.25 -4.23 14.91
N SER A 181 -31.18 -4.57 16.21
CA SER A 181 -30.57 -3.70 17.24
C SER A 181 -29.08 -3.45 16.96
N GLY A 182 -28.39 -4.41 16.34
CA GLY A 182 -27.02 -4.26 15.81
C GLY A 182 -26.96 -3.42 14.54
N TYR A 183 -28.00 -3.43 13.71
CA TYR A 183 -28.10 -2.58 12.52
C TYR A 183 -28.33 -1.11 12.91
N GLN A 184 -29.11 -0.83 13.96
CA GLN A 184 -29.23 0.52 14.53
C GLN A 184 -27.91 1.04 15.11
N PHE A 185 -27.09 0.17 15.71
CA PHE A 185 -25.75 0.53 16.21
C PHE A 185 -24.76 0.85 15.07
N GLN A 186 -24.76 0.06 13.97
CA GLN A 186 -23.97 0.39 12.77
C GLN A 186 -24.45 1.69 12.10
N THR A 187 -25.76 1.96 12.10
CA THR A 187 -26.34 3.19 11.52
C THR A 187 -26.00 4.42 12.37
N GLN A 188 -25.94 4.28 13.70
CA GLN A 188 -25.45 5.32 14.62
C GLN A 188 -23.95 5.58 14.47
N LEU A 189 -23.11 4.54 14.30
CA LEU A 189 -21.70 4.74 13.96
C LEU A 189 -21.54 5.47 12.61
N ARG A 190 -22.33 5.12 11.59
CA ARG A 190 -22.30 5.78 10.28
C ARG A 190 -22.75 7.25 10.34
N ARG A 191 -23.73 7.58 11.19
CA ARG A 191 -24.14 8.98 11.47
C ARG A 191 -23.07 9.77 12.21
N SER A 192 -22.43 9.21 13.23
CA SER A 192 -21.34 9.87 13.97
C SER A 192 -20.11 10.20 13.11
N VAL A 193 -19.80 9.34 12.12
CA VAL A 193 -18.74 9.60 11.12
C VAL A 193 -19.16 10.69 10.12
N SER A 194 -20.45 10.81 9.79
CA SER A 194 -20.96 11.87 8.91
C SER A 194 -21.01 13.24 9.60
N GLU A 195 -21.36 13.31 10.89
CA GLU A 195 -21.41 14.56 11.67
C GLU A 195 -20.01 15.08 12.03
N GLY A 196 -19.04 14.19 12.26
CA GLY A 196 -17.62 14.56 12.40
C GLY A 196 -16.98 15.13 11.12
N GLY A 197 -17.58 14.89 9.94
CA GLY A 197 -17.14 15.42 8.65
C GLY A 197 -17.66 16.84 8.33
N VAL A 198 -18.80 17.24 8.90
CA VAL A 198 -19.43 18.55 8.59
C VAL A 198 -18.80 19.69 9.41
N ALA A 199 -18.29 19.40 10.61
CA ALA A 199 -17.62 20.41 11.45
C ALA A 199 -16.30 20.96 10.87
N GLN A 200 -15.65 20.25 9.95
CA GLN A 200 -14.46 20.77 9.23
C GLN A 200 -14.80 21.54 7.95
N ALA A 201 -16.02 21.40 7.41
CA ALA A 201 -16.42 22.03 6.16
C ALA A 201 -17.00 23.45 6.34
N THR A 202 -17.50 23.80 7.53
CA THR A 202 -18.10 25.12 7.80
C THR A 202 -17.09 26.22 8.13
N LYS A 203 -15.80 25.91 8.34
CA LYS A 203 -14.73 26.93 8.48
C LYS A 203 -14.22 27.52 7.15
N ARG A 204 -14.72 27.08 5.99
CA ARG A 204 -14.25 27.54 4.67
C ARG A 204 -15.21 28.46 3.91
N LYS A 205 -16.36 28.85 4.48
CA LYS A 205 -17.41 29.58 3.74
C LYS A 205 -17.90 30.89 4.36
N ALA A 206 -17.18 31.44 5.32
CA ALA A 206 -17.50 32.75 5.90
C ALA A 206 -16.24 33.62 5.95
N GLN A 207 -15.77 34.10 4.80
CA GLN A 207 -14.92 35.30 4.71
C GLN A 207 -14.79 35.71 3.23
N THR A 208 -15.79 36.39 2.67
CA THR A 208 -15.65 37.46 1.65
C THR A 208 -17.05 37.99 1.32
N ASP A 209 -17.54 38.92 2.12
CA ASP A 209 -18.45 39.98 1.66
C ASP A 209 -17.90 41.29 2.24
N ALA A 210 -17.63 42.24 1.35
CA ALA A 210 -16.97 43.52 1.62
C ALA A 210 -17.90 44.52 2.34
N PRO A 211 -17.33 45.62 2.86
CA PRO A 211 -17.66 46.90 2.24
C PRO A 211 -16.45 47.82 2.01
N GLU A 212 -16.71 48.84 1.20
CA GLU A 212 -15.79 49.73 0.47
C GLU A 212 -15.14 50.85 1.32
N ASP A 213 -14.21 51.53 0.63
CA ASP A 213 -13.65 52.88 0.85
C ASP A 213 -12.47 53.08 1.83
N GLU A 214 -11.26 53.11 1.26
CA GLU A 214 -10.40 54.31 1.36
C GLU A 214 -9.36 54.38 0.22
N VAL A 215 -9.46 55.45 -0.57
CA VAL A 215 -8.50 55.97 -1.58
C VAL A 215 -7.23 56.45 -0.81
N ILE A 216 -5.96 56.40 -1.24
CA ILE A 216 -5.20 57.13 -2.30
C ILE A 216 -3.71 56.60 -2.33
N PRO A 217 -2.73 57.04 -3.18
CA PRO A 217 -2.33 56.46 -4.48
C PRO A 217 -0.82 56.11 -4.71
N CYS A 218 -0.53 55.60 -5.92
CA CYS A 218 0.64 55.85 -6.79
C CYS A 218 2.00 55.13 -6.54
N ALA A 219 2.39 54.21 -7.44
CA ALA A 219 3.42 54.45 -8.49
C ALA A 219 3.82 53.14 -9.23
N PRO A 220 4.18 53.19 -10.54
CA PRO A 220 4.48 52.01 -11.34
C PRO A 220 5.99 51.72 -11.42
N THR A 221 6.38 50.45 -11.48
CA THR A 221 7.71 50.06 -12.00
C THR A 221 7.59 48.89 -12.97
N MET A 222 7.88 49.18 -14.24
CA MET A 222 8.14 48.20 -15.28
C MET A 222 9.34 47.33 -14.92
N LYS A 223 9.33 46.04 -15.32
CA LYS A 223 10.40 45.46 -16.17
C LYS A 223 10.10 44.02 -16.63
N ARG A 224 10.06 43.91 -17.96
CA ARG A 224 10.57 42.86 -18.86
C ARG A 224 10.06 41.42 -18.72
N ALA A 225 9.21 41.04 -19.68
CA ALA A 225 9.10 39.68 -20.18
C ALA A 225 10.43 39.25 -20.83
N VAL A 226 10.96 38.11 -20.41
CA VAL A 226 11.94 37.34 -21.18
C VAL A 226 11.20 36.14 -21.72
N THR A 227 10.97 36.13 -23.03
CA THR A 227 10.50 34.97 -23.79
C THR A 227 11.63 33.95 -23.84
N MET A 228 11.44 32.76 -23.26
CA MET A 228 12.36 31.64 -23.45
C MET A 228 11.92 30.83 -24.67
N ASN A 229 12.86 30.57 -25.57
CA ASN A 229 12.70 29.80 -26.80
C ASN A 229 12.60 28.29 -26.50
N ASP A 230 11.87 27.56 -27.34
CA ASP A 230 11.52 26.14 -27.23
C ASP A 230 12.70 25.13 -27.31
N ASP A 231 13.94 25.59 -27.47
CA ASP A 231 15.11 24.70 -27.60
C ASP A 231 15.72 24.23 -26.27
N ASP A 232 15.37 24.84 -25.13
CA ASP A 232 15.89 24.43 -23.80
C ASP A 232 15.14 23.24 -23.17
N ILE A 233 14.05 22.78 -23.77
CA ILE A 233 13.24 21.67 -23.25
C ILE A 233 13.84 20.29 -23.59
N LYS A 234 14.74 20.19 -24.57
CA LYS A 234 15.26 18.89 -25.07
C LYS A 234 16.52 18.36 -24.39
N LYS A 235 17.10 19.05 -23.40
CA LYS A 235 18.34 18.59 -22.72
C LYS A 235 18.12 18.00 -21.31
N ARG A 236 16.88 17.71 -20.91
CA ARG A 236 16.58 17.17 -19.57
C ARG A 236 16.04 15.73 -19.54
N CYS A 237 16.01 15.06 -20.70
CA CYS A 237 15.77 13.63 -20.81
C CYS A 237 17.05 13.01 -21.39
N PHE A 238 17.57 11.97 -20.73
CA PHE A 238 18.90 11.34 -20.92
C PHE A 238 20.05 12.08 -20.24
N VAL A 239 20.34 11.75 -18.98
CA VAL A 239 21.37 10.78 -18.55
C VAL A 239 21.03 10.33 -17.13
#